data_AF-A0A4S2RLV4-F1
#
_entry.id   AF-A0A4S2RLV4-F1
#
_cell.length_a   1.000
_cell.length_b   1.000
_cell.length_c   1.000
_cell.angle_alpha   90.00
_cell.angle_beta   90.00
_cell.angle_gamma   90.00
#
_symmetry.space_group_name_H-M   'P 1'
#
loop_
_entity.id
_entity.type
_entity.pdbx_description
1 polymer ?
#
loop_
_entity_poly.entity_id
_entity_poly.type
_entity_poly.pdbx_seq_one_letter_code
_entity_poly.pdbx_strand_id
1 'polypeptide(L)'
;MLILVIVSGLVMSAAYSAVNARHVGDMSTGVPCKEAVEFAMAELPERATNAECENYGVMDRSYKGTWRMPQADVDTWVTRYFPDHEPPPAPGIPSECEVDLCVTVHRDPMAETTKGAYDIALDIHFTPDGTAHVSYSSTDY
;
A
#
# COMPACT_ATOMS: atom_id res chain seq x y z
N MET A 1 -6.23 52.04 -18.47
CA MET A 1 -6.82 51.33 -17.32
C MET A 1 -7.40 50.01 -17.80
N LEU A 2 -6.59 48.94 -17.83
CA LEU A 2 -7.05 47.60 -18.19
C LEU A 2 -6.08 46.54 -17.63
N ILE A 3 -5.64 46.71 -16.38
CA ILE A 3 -4.64 45.83 -15.72
C ILE A 3 -5.16 45.29 -14.36
N LEU A 4 -6.39 45.64 -13.95
CA LEU A 4 -6.84 45.43 -12.56
C LEU A 4 -7.98 44.42 -12.38
N VAL A 5 -8.34 43.62 -13.39
CA VAL A 5 -9.42 42.62 -13.28
C VAL A 5 -8.94 41.17 -13.43
N ILE A 6 -7.73 40.94 -13.97
CA ILE A 6 -7.25 39.57 -14.22
C ILE A 6 -6.67 38.92 -12.95
N VAL A 7 -6.18 39.73 -12.00
CA VAL A 7 -5.56 39.20 -10.77
C VAL A 7 -6.59 38.63 -9.78
N SER A 8 -7.84 39.10 -9.82
CA SER A 8 -8.88 38.68 -8.87
C SER A 8 -9.48 37.30 -9.18
N GLY A 9 -9.50 36.89 -10.45
CA GLY A 9 -10.07 35.61 -10.87
C GLY A 9 -9.17 34.40 -10.60
N LEU A 10 -7.84 34.59 -10.71
CA LEU A 10 -6.87 33.50 -10.54
C LEU A 10 -6.69 33.09 -9.05
N VAL A 11 -6.84 34.02 -8.11
CA VAL A 11 -6.65 33.72 -6.69
C VAL A 11 -7.86 32.97 -6.11
N MET A 12 -9.08 33.23 -6.59
CA MET A 12 -10.27 32.47 -6.16
C MET A 12 -10.33 31.05 -6.73
N SER A 13 -9.80 30.80 -7.94
CA SER A 13 -9.77 29.44 -8.50
C SER A 13 -8.76 28.53 -7.79
N ALA A 14 -7.61 29.07 -7.36
CA ALA A 14 -6.65 28.30 -6.58
C ALA A 14 -7.18 27.93 -5.18
N ALA A 15 -7.94 28.83 -4.55
CA ALA A 15 -8.56 28.56 -3.25
C ALA A 15 -9.69 27.52 -3.35
N TYR A 16 -10.49 27.53 -4.42
CA TYR A 16 -11.57 26.55 -4.61
C TYR A 16 -11.04 25.12 -4.85
N SER A 17 -9.98 24.97 -5.64
CA SER A 17 -9.37 23.66 -5.88
C SER A 17 -8.67 23.10 -4.64
N ALA A 18 -8.10 23.95 -3.78
CA ALA A 18 -7.44 23.52 -2.55
C ALA A 18 -8.41 23.12 -1.42
N VAL A 19 -9.63 23.67 -1.42
CA VAL A 19 -10.66 23.35 -0.41
C VAL A 19 -11.50 22.13 -0.81
N ASN A 20 -11.80 21.95 -2.10
CA ASN A 20 -12.60 20.81 -2.57
C ASN A 20 -11.84 19.48 -2.61
N ALA A 21 -10.50 19.49 -2.67
CA ALA A 21 -9.69 18.28 -2.58
C ALA A 21 -9.64 17.69 -1.14
N ARG A 22 -10.20 18.37 -0.14
CA ARG A 22 -10.09 17.97 1.28
C ARG A 22 -11.35 17.34 1.86
N HIS A 23 -12.43 17.16 1.09
CA HIS A 23 -13.74 16.74 1.63
C HIS A 23 -14.53 15.77 0.71
N VAL A 24 -13.83 14.78 0.12
CA VAL A 24 -14.45 13.48 -0.14
C VAL A 24 -13.91 12.57 0.96
N GLY A 25 -14.78 12.11 1.84
CA GLY A 25 -14.44 11.53 3.14
C GLY A 25 -13.32 10.50 3.06
N ASP A 26 -12.16 10.86 3.59
CA ASP A 26 -11.13 9.92 3.97
C ASP A 26 -11.71 9.11 5.14
N MET A 27 -12.35 7.99 4.82
CA MET A 27 -12.88 7.05 5.81
C MET A 27 -11.78 6.14 6.35
N SER A 28 -10.52 6.41 6.02
CA SER A 28 -9.41 5.67 6.58
C SER A 28 -9.19 6.05 8.05
N THR A 29 -8.79 5.07 8.85
CA THR A 29 -8.39 5.29 10.24
C THR A 29 -7.02 4.68 10.43
N GLY A 30 -6.08 5.49 10.94
CA GLY A 30 -4.75 5.01 11.29
C GLY A 30 -4.81 3.87 12.31
N VAL A 31 -4.08 2.80 12.05
CA VAL A 31 -4.02 1.59 12.90
C VAL A 31 -2.57 1.18 13.15
N PRO A 32 -2.29 0.39 14.20
CA PRO A 32 -0.97 -0.22 14.36
C PRO A 32 -0.63 -1.11 13.16
N CYS A 33 0.52 -0.91 12.51
CA CYS A 33 0.94 -1.76 11.39
C CYS A 33 1.06 -3.24 11.74
N LYS A 34 1.33 -3.56 13.01
CA LYS A 34 1.30 -4.93 13.50
C LYS A 34 -0.07 -5.59 13.24
N GLU A 35 -1.16 -4.91 13.56
CA GLU A 35 -2.53 -5.40 13.31
C GLU A 35 -2.78 -5.57 11.81
N ALA A 36 -2.41 -4.57 11.01
CA ALA A 36 -2.61 -4.56 9.57
C ALA A 36 -1.91 -5.73 8.87
N VAL A 37 -0.68 -6.07 9.28
CA VAL A 37 0.11 -7.15 8.67
C VAL A 37 -0.26 -8.53 9.24
N GLU A 38 -0.66 -8.61 10.52
CA GLU A 38 -1.22 -9.84 11.12
C GLU A 38 -2.50 -10.29 10.41
N PHE A 39 -3.29 -9.35 9.89
CA PHE A 39 -4.45 -9.66 9.05
C PHE A 39 -4.07 -10.42 7.77
N ALA A 40 -2.88 -10.18 7.19
CA ALA A 40 -2.37 -10.96 6.07
C ALA A 40 -1.73 -12.31 6.48
N MET A 41 -1.83 -12.69 7.76
CA MET A 41 -1.14 -13.83 8.37
C MET A 41 0.39 -13.67 8.38
N ALA A 42 0.87 -12.42 8.39
CA ALA A 42 2.27 -12.05 8.37
C ALA A 42 2.66 -11.29 9.65
N GLU A 43 3.95 -11.06 9.84
CA GLU A 43 4.45 -10.15 10.87
C GLU A 43 5.22 -8.99 10.21
N LEU A 44 5.13 -7.80 10.81
CA LEU A 44 5.93 -6.66 10.38
C LEU A 44 7.42 -7.01 10.52
N PRO A 45 8.29 -6.66 9.54
CA PRO A 45 9.72 -6.93 9.66
C PRO A 45 10.31 -6.38 10.96
N GLU A 46 11.15 -7.15 11.66
CA GLU A 46 11.71 -6.75 12.97
C GLU A 46 12.41 -5.38 12.95
N ARG A 47 13.03 -5.05 11.81
CA ARG A 47 13.78 -3.80 11.58
C ARG A 47 12.98 -2.79 10.75
N ALA A 48 11.66 -2.91 10.72
CA ALA A 48 10.80 -1.95 10.04
C ALA A 48 10.89 -0.57 10.69
N THR A 49 10.90 0.46 9.86
CA THR A 49 10.94 1.88 10.26
C THR A 49 9.95 2.68 9.43
N ASN A 50 9.57 3.86 9.92
CA ASN A 50 8.59 4.75 9.26
C ASN A 50 7.31 3.99 8.86
N ALA A 51 6.83 3.13 9.76
CA ALA A 51 5.68 2.29 9.50
C ALA A 51 4.39 3.09 9.73
N GLU A 52 3.60 3.24 8.68
CA GLU A 52 2.31 3.93 8.70
C GLU A 52 1.27 3.00 8.07
N CYS A 53 0.18 2.73 8.78
CA CYS A 53 -0.88 1.86 8.31
C CYS A 53 -2.24 2.43 8.64
N GLU A 54 -3.19 2.13 7.78
CA GLU A 54 -4.57 2.58 7.89
C GLU A 54 -5.51 1.43 7.53
N ASN A 55 -6.64 1.36 8.22
CA ASN A 55 -7.80 0.62 7.75
C ASN A 55 -8.59 1.56 6.82
N TYR A 56 -8.85 1.16 5.58
CA TYR A 56 -9.56 1.97 4.58
C TYR A 56 -10.90 1.38 4.14
N GLY A 57 -11.33 0.28 4.76
CA GLY A 57 -12.54 -0.44 4.39
C GLY A 57 -13.78 -0.01 5.20
N VAL A 58 -14.89 0.22 4.52
CA VAL A 58 -16.18 0.60 5.15
C VAL A 58 -17.10 -0.61 5.34
N MET A 59 -17.06 -1.55 4.40
CA MET A 59 -17.84 -2.79 4.42
C MET A 59 -16.92 -3.99 4.66
N ASP A 60 -15.85 -4.06 3.85
CA ASP A 60 -14.82 -5.09 3.96
C ASP A 60 -13.71 -4.58 4.89
N ARG A 61 -12.98 -5.49 5.52
CA ARG A 61 -11.76 -5.18 6.24
C ARG A 61 -10.62 -5.09 5.23
N SER A 62 -10.13 -3.88 5.03
CA SER A 62 -8.99 -3.63 4.16
C SER A 62 -7.97 -2.75 4.86
N TYR A 63 -6.70 -3.12 4.71
CA TYR A 63 -5.59 -2.34 5.25
C TYR A 63 -4.62 -1.92 4.15
N LYS A 64 -4.11 -0.71 4.27
CA LYS A 64 -2.95 -0.22 3.53
C LYS A 64 -1.85 0.11 4.50
N GLY A 65 -0.62 0.05 4.03
CA GLY A 65 0.50 0.52 4.81
C GLY A 65 1.74 0.79 3.99
N THR A 66 2.65 1.54 4.60
CA THR A 66 3.99 1.73 4.09
C THR A 66 4.99 1.54 5.23
N TRP A 67 6.15 0.99 4.91
CA TRP A 67 7.29 0.97 5.83
C TRP A 67 8.60 0.88 5.06
N ARG A 68 9.70 1.15 5.76
CA ARG A 68 11.05 0.85 5.28
C ARG A 68 11.62 -0.34 6.02
N MET A 69 12.33 -1.21 5.33
CA MET A 69 13.10 -2.29 5.93
C MET A 69 14.46 -2.43 5.26
N PRO A 70 15.43 -3.10 5.88
CA PRO A 70 16.72 -3.37 5.24
C PRO A 70 16.53 -4.26 4.00
N GLN A 71 17.15 -3.87 2.88
CA GLN A 71 16.98 -4.57 1.60
C GLN A 71 17.39 -6.05 1.71
N ALA A 72 18.43 -6.34 2.48
CA ALA A 72 18.93 -7.69 2.71
C ALA A 72 17.92 -8.62 3.41
N ASP A 73 16.91 -8.07 4.09
CA ASP A 73 15.92 -8.87 4.83
C ASP A 73 14.70 -9.23 3.96
N VAL A 74 14.53 -8.58 2.80
CA VAL A 74 13.31 -8.66 1.98
C VAL A 74 13.02 -10.10 1.54
N ASP A 75 14.00 -10.77 0.96
CA ASP A 75 13.84 -12.14 0.43
C ASP A 75 13.43 -13.14 1.53
N THR A 76 14.11 -13.07 2.69
CA THR A 76 13.79 -13.94 3.84
C THR A 76 12.41 -13.64 4.40
N TRP A 77 12.02 -12.37 4.48
CA TRP A 77 10.72 -11.95 4.97
C TRP A 77 9.58 -12.39 4.03
N VAL A 78 9.72 -12.13 2.72
CA VAL A 78 8.73 -12.54 1.72
C VAL A 78 8.57 -14.05 1.69
N THR A 79 9.68 -14.80 1.64
CA THR A 79 9.64 -16.27 1.61
C THR A 79 9.00 -16.86 2.87
N ARG A 80 9.18 -16.23 4.03
CA ARG A 80 8.59 -16.70 5.29
C ARG A 80 7.08 -16.50 5.34
N TYR A 81 6.59 -15.31 5.00
CA TYR A 81 5.19 -14.94 5.26
C TYR A 81 4.27 -15.06 4.03
N PHE A 82 4.85 -15.04 2.84
CA PHE A 82 4.12 -15.15 1.57
C PHE A 82 4.72 -16.27 0.71
N PRO A 83 4.88 -17.50 1.20
CA PRO A 83 5.49 -18.59 0.43
C PRO A 83 4.64 -19.01 -0.78
N ASP A 84 3.36 -18.62 -0.80
CA ASP A 84 2.35 -18.88 -1.81
C ASP A 84 2.18 -17.73 -2.82
N HIS A 85 3.08 -16.74 -2.81
CA HIS A 85 3.01 -15.63 -3.76
C HIS A 85 3.11 -16.11 -5.22
N GLU A 86 2.42 -15.38 -6.09
CA GLU A 86 2.40 -15.68 -7.52
C GLU A 86 3.80 -15.49 -8.13
N PRO A 87 4.22 -16.39 -9.04
CA PRO A 87 5.45 -16.20 -9.77
C PRO A 87 5.34 -14.95 -10.67
N PRO A 88 6.47 -14.28 -10.97
CA PRO A 88 6.44 -13.16 -11.90
C PRO A 88 5.89 -13.60 -13.26
N PRO A 89 5.22 -12.70 -14.01
CA PRO A 89 4.70 -13.02 -15.33
C PRO A 89 5.78 -13.61 -16.25
N ALA A 90 5.36 -14.52 -17.14
CA ALA A 90 6.28 -15.12 -18.10
C ALA A 90 6.98 -14.03 -18.96
N PRO A 91 8.23 -14.25 -19.38
CA PRO A 91 8.95 -13.28 -20.21
C PRO A 91 8.14 -12.85 -21.44
N GLY A 92 7.99 -11.53 -21.63
CA GLY A 92 7.22 -10.96 -22.75
C GLY A 92 5.75 -10.67 -22.47
N ILE A 93 5.24 -11.03 -21.28
CA ILE A 93 3.98 -10.51 -20.75
C ILE A 93 4.31 -9.22 -19.98
N PRO A 94 3.69 -8.07 -20.32
CA PRO A 94 3.82 -6.86 -19.51
C PRO A 94 3.38 -7.17 -18.08
N SER A 95 4.28 -6.99 -17.11
CA SER A 95 3.90 -6.97 -15.70
C SER A 95 3.45 -5.55 -15.35
N GLU A 96 2.35 -5.43 -14.61
CA GLU A 96 1.96 -4.16 -13.97
C GLU A 96 2.91 -3.77 -12.82
N CYS A 97 3.88 -4.65 -12.52
CA CYS A 97 4.95 -4.41 -11.57
C CYS A 97 5.95 -3.37 -12.11
N GLU A 98 5.81 -2.11 -11.70
CA GLU A 98 6.74 -1.01 -12.00
C GLU A 98 7.85 -0.84 -10.93
N VAL A 99 7.95 -1.77 -9.99
CA VAL A 99 8.90 -1.75 -8.86
C VAL A 99 9.92 -2.89 -8.94
N ASP A 100 10.88 -2.93 -8.02
CA ASP A 100 11.96 -3.93 -8.01
C ASP A 100 11.46 -5.34 -7.67
N LEU A 101 10.42 -5.45 -6.84
CA LEU A 101 9.76 -6.70 -6.51
C LEU A 101 8.27 -6.47 -6.22
N CYS A 102 7.41 -7.22 -6.90
CA CYS A 102 5.99 -7.33 -6.57
C CYS A 102 5.71 -8.71 -5.98
N VAL A 103 4.92 -8.71 -4.91
CA VAL A 103 4.44 -9.94 -4.27
C VAL A 103 2.93 -9.84 -4.25
N THR A 104 2.27 -10.78 -4.92
CA THR A 104 0.82 -10.88 -4.94
C THR A 104 0.42 -12.25 -4.41
N VAL A 105 -0.53 -12.29 -3.48
CA VAL A 105 -1.09 -13.53 -2.93
C VAL A 105 -2.60 -13.47 -3.04
N HIS A 106 -3.16 -14.46 -3.74
CA HIS A 106 -4.61 -14.68 -3.79
C HIS A 106 -4.95 -16.02 -3.12
N ARG A 107 -5.73 -15.95 -2.04
CA ARG A 107 -6.24 -17.12 -1.31
C ARG A 107 -7.70 -17.33 -1.66
N ASP A 108 -8.14 -18.58 -1.67
CA ASP A 108 -9.55 -18.91 -1.86
C ASP A 108 -10.36 -18.45 -0.63
N PRO A 109 -11.29 -17.48 -0.77
CA PRO A 109 -12.08 -16.99 0.36
C PRO A 109 -13.04 -18.05 0.94
N MET A 110 -13.33 -19.12 0.19
CA MET A 110 -14.22 -20.21 0.61
C MET A 110 -13.48 -21.39 1.23
N ALA A 111 -12.15 -21.42 1.18
CA ALA A 111 -11.37 -22.46 1.82
C ALA A 111 -11.42 -22.31 3.35
N GLU A 112 -11.70 -23.42 4.06
CA GLU A 112 -11.77 -23.43 5.53
C GLU A 112 -10.46 -23.01 6.22
N THR A 113 -9.34 -23.09 5.49
CA THR A 113 -8.01 -22.71 5.96
C THR A 113 -7.74 -21.21 5.83
N THR A 114 -8.51 -20.49 5.02
CA THR A 114 -8.31 -19.06 4.79
C THR A 114 -8.71 -18.28 6.02
N LYS A 115 -7.76 -17.53 6.56
CA LYS A 115 -7.94 -16.63 7.70
C LYS A 115 -7.35 -15.28 7.34
N GLY A 116 -8.06 -14.22 7.71
CA GLY A 116 -7.61 -12.86 7.43
C GLY A 116 -7.77 -12.50 5.95
N ALA A 117 -6.79 -11.79 5.39
CA ALA A 117 -6.81 -11.30 4.02
C ALA A 117 -6.81 -12.44 3.00
N TYR A 118 -7.65 -12.31 1.97
CA TYR A 118 -7.62 -13.20 0.80
C TYR A 118 -6.76 -12.63 -0.32
N ASP A 119 -6.73 -11.31 -0.47
CA ASP A 119 -5.92 -10.60 -1.46
C ASP A 119 -4.87 -9.75 -0.74
N ILE A 120 -3.60 -9.93 -1.11
CA ILE A 120 -2.45 -9.23 -0.54
C ILE A 120 -1.54 -8.80 -1.69
N ALA A 121 -1.16 -7.53 -1.68
CA ALA A 121 -0.17 -6.98 -2.59
C ALA A 121 0.94 -6.26 -1.80
N LEU A 122 2.19 -6.49 -2.25
CA LEU A 122 3.37 -5.77 -1.82
C LEU A 122 4.09 -5.22 -3.04
N ASP A 123 4.29 -3.91 -3.05
CA ASP A 123 5.17 -3.25 -4.00
C ASP A 123 6.44 -2.82 -3.27
N ILE A 124 7.58 -3.35 -3.68
CA ILE A 124 8.85 -3.18 -2.98
C ILE A 124 9.83 -2.47 -3.90
N HIS A 125 10.26 -1.28 -3.47
CA HIS A 125 11.27 -0.48 -4.16
C HIS A 125 12.58 -0.46 -3.37
N PHE A 126 13.68 -0.87 -4.00
CA PHE A 126 15.01 -0.83 -3.40
C PHE A 126 15.62 0.56 -3.55
N THR A 127 16.05 1.14 -2.44
CA THR A 127 16.66 2.47 -2.44
C THR A 127 18.19 2.38 -2.34
N PRO A 128 18.95 3.34 -2.91
CA PRO A 128 20.41 3.30 -2.92
C PRO A 128 21.09 3.28 -1.53
N ASP A 129 20.35 3.60 -0.47
CA ASP A 129 20.82 3.55 0.92
C ASP A 129 20.84 2.13 1.53
N GLY A 130 20.49 1.10 0.74
CA GLY A 130 20.46 -0.30 1.19
C GLY A 130 19.19 -0.67 1.96
N THR A 131 18.15 0.15 1.86
CA THR A 131 16.81 -0.17 2.39
C THR A 131 15.82 -0.43 1.25
N ALA A 132 14.67 -0.98 1.61
CA ALA A 132 13.54 -1.21 0.74
C ALA A 132 12.34 -0.46 1.29
N HIS A 133 11.66 0.31 0.44
CA HIS A 133 10.35 0.87 0.74
C HIS A 133 9.29 -0.14 0.31
N VAL A 134 8.43 -0.53 1.24
CA VAL A 134 7.33 -1.46 0.98
C VAL A 134 6.03 -0.67 1.02
N SER A 135 5.25 -0.77 -0.05
CA SER A 135 3.84 -0.40 -0.06
C SER A 135 3.01 -1.67 0.04
N TYR A 136 2.02 -1.68 0.92
CA TYR A 136 1.22 -2.84 1.27
C TYR A 136 -0.26 -2.55 1.09
N SER A 137 -0.99 -3.53 0.55
CA SER A 137 -2.44 -3.59 0.66
C SER A 137 -2.92 -5.00 0.95
N SER A 138 -4.00 -5.11 1.70
CA SER A 138 -4.68 -6.38 1.99
C SER A 138 -6.18 -6.16 2.15
N THR A 139 -6.99 -7.13 1.74
CA THR A 139 -8.46 -7.04 1.80
C THR A 139 -9.09 -8.42 2.10
N ASP A 140 -10.18 -8.45 2.88
CA ASP A 140 -11.15 -9.56 2.91
C ASP A 140 -12.33 -9.34 1.93
N TYR A 141 -13.24 -10.32 1.82
CA TYR A 141 -14.37 -10.31 0.88
C TYR A 141 -15.69 -9.95 1.58
#